data_AF-A0A9E2CIR2-F1
#
_entry.id   AF-A0A9E2CIR2-F1
#
_cell.length_a   1.000
_cell.length_b   1.000
_cell.length_c   1.000
_cell.angle_alpha   90.00
_cell.angle_beta   90.00
_cell.angle_gamma   90.00
#
_symmetry.space_group_name_H-M   'P 1'
#
loop_
_entity.id
_entity.type
_entity.pdbx_description
1 polymer ?
#
loop_
_entity_poly.entity_id
_entity_poly.type
_entity_poly.pdbx_seq_one_letter_code
_entity_poly.pdbx_strand_id
1 'polypeptide(L)'
;MISSSKKRIREIALVFGAAVATVLCAPPNAFADLFTASRSLQVGALVDFVDDALGNPNLTVANINDMMAKLKTAGASDVSWGYYADAQGGQLMPNTGWTGNIRTVYGRLGNPLAEAVRAGHDQNLEVFGYFKPYEMGVDLVYPEGSPEAATYGIYERIGGKLAWADPYMAAHPELCIQHRSVTLPEPENNNPISTIKLYKSNNDATRINAGDLQIWTSPNNYQYQQQSVSFQFQDTTEIAAEDVRDINNTLITRAGDPVRVLTLSGLNLSAPYVLVTTDFTSGSGDFVNAATHMLRAYDASGAAIEGVYSNGSAIYNAEQANFRTWGLMYDHGYGLRTGSLDTSNASGKTGLIAFTRGKAEHLGAPCETEPLVRQYWLDQVQAILDTGADGVEFRIENHSTHTDFPEEYGYNQVVLNLLDDPAHPTTAGIAKARGDAYTDFLIAAK
;
A
#
# COMPACT_ATOMS: atom_id res chain seq x y z
N MET A 1 -21.58 43.41 -2.74
CA MET A 1 -21.78 42.62 -1.52
C MET A 1 -21.57 41.16 -1.88
N ILE A 2 -20.34 40.68 -1.73
CA ILE A 2 -20.00 39.27 -1.92
C ILE A 2 -20.41 38.56 -0.63
N SER A 3 -21.44 37.72 -0.72
CA SER A 3 -21.88 36.86 0.36
C SER A 3 -20.73 35.92 0.74
N SER A 4 -20.24 36.01 1.97
CA SER A 4 -19.30 35.05 2.54
C SER A 4 -20.02 33.72 2.77
N SER A 5 -20.12 32.87 1.75
CA SER A 5 -20.45 31.46 1.97
C SER A 5 -19.27 30.82 2.72
N LYS A 6 -19.53 30.35 3.93
CA LYS A 6 -18.54 29.61 4.72
C LYS A 6 -18.32 28.26 4.04
N LYS A 7 -17.26 28.14 3.23
CA LYS A 7 -16.74 26.86 2.76
C LYS A 7 -16.38 26.01 3.99
N ARG A 8 -16.72 24.72 3.97
CA ARG A 8 -16.54 23.82 5.13
C ARG A 8 -15.47 22.78 4.82
N ILE A 9 -14.62 22.48 5.79
CA ILE A 9 -13.75 21.29 5.75
C ILE A 9 -14.34 20.26 6.71
N ARG A 10 -14.53 19.03 6.22
CA ARG A 10 -14.95 17.88 7.02
C ARG A 10 -13.79 16.88 7.07
N GLU A 11 -13.48 16.41 8.27
CA GLU A 11 -12.62 15.24 8.45
C GLU A 11 -13.52 14.05 8.75
N ILE A 12 -13.46 13.01 7.92
CA ILE A 12 -14.10 11.74 8.20
C ILE A 12 -13.01 10.76 8.62
N ALA A 13 -12.84 10.58 9.93
CA ALA A 13 -12.14 9.42 10.46
C ALA A 13 -13.06 8.20 10.34
N LEU A 14 -12.84 7.35 9.34
CA LEU A 14 -13.36 5.98 9.36
C LEU A 14 -12.58 5.22 10.44
N VAL A 15 -13.11 5.22 11.66
CA VAL A 15 -12.48 4.55 12.80
C VAL A 15 -12.66 3.04 12.66
N PHE A 16 -11.68 2.36 12.09
CA PHE A 16 -11.43 0.95 12.37
C PHE A 16 -10.38 0.86 13.49
N GLY A 17 -10.82 0.57 14.72
CA GLY A 17 -10.04 -0.25 15.67
C GLY A 17 -9.06 0.40 16.67
N ALA A 18 -9.00 1.71 16.89
CA ALA A 18 -8.00 2.29 17.82
C ALA A 18 -8.53 3.20 18.96
N ALA A 19 -9.84 3.27 19.20
CA ALA A 19 -10.44 4.13 20.23
C ALA A 19 -10.73 3.42 21.57
N VAL A 20 -9.88 2.50 22.03
CA VAL A 20 -10.09 1.78 23.30
C VAL A 20 -9.36 2.44 24.49
N ALA A 21 -8.32 3.25 24.27
CA ALA A 21 -7.47 3.73 25.36
C ALA A 21 -7.96 5.01 26.09
N THR A 22 -8.78 5.86 25.47
CA THR A 22 -9.17 7.17 26.06
C THR A 22 -10.52 7.15 26.78
N VAL A 23 -11.20 6.00 26.83
CA VAL A 23 -12.59 5.88 27.36
C VAL A 23 -12.65 5.76 28.89
N LEU A 24 -11.52 5.60 29.59
CA LEU A 24 -11.51 5.27 31.02
C LEU A 24 -11.55 6.46 32.01
N CYS A 25 -11.69 7.72 31.54
CA CYS A 25 -11.65 8.91 32.42
C CYS A 25 -12.86 9.86 32.35
N ALA A 26 -13.91 9.55 31.58
CA ALA A 26 -15.09 10.41 31.53
C ALA A 26 -16.09 10.11 32.67
N PRO A 27 -16.71 11.12 33.32
CA PRO A 27 -17.72 10.89 34.34
C PRO A 27 -18.96 10.19 33.76
N PRO A 28 -19.66 9.33 34.53
CA PRO A 28 -20.76 8.47 34.05
C PRO A 28 -21.92 9.18 33.36
N ASN A 29 -22.05 10.50 33.55
CA ASN A 29 -23.19 11.28 33.09
C ASN A 29 -22.93 12.05 31.78
N ALA A 30 -21.71 12.04 31.22
CA ALA A 30 -21.38 12.77 30.00
C ALA A 30 -22.00 12.18 28.71
N PHE A 31 -22.52 10.95 28.77
CA PHE A 31 -23.11 10.25 27.62
C PHE A 31 -24.64 10.31 27.57
N ALA A 32 -25.32 10.64 28.67
CA ALA A 32 -26.78 10.71 28.68
C ALA A 32 -27.32 11.86 27.80
N ASP A 33 -26.56 12.95 27.67
CA ASP A 33 -26.92 14.09 26.81
C ASP A 33 -26.60 13.88 25.32
N LEU A 34 -25.81 12.85 24.97
CA LEU A 34 -25.50 12.51 23.58
C LEU A 34 -26.63 11.74 22.88
N PHE A 35 -27.54 11.12 23.64
CA PHE A 35 -28.62 10.27 23.10
C PHE A 35 -30.03 10.85 23.27
N THR A 36 -30.20 12.01 23.91
CA THR A 36 -31.51 12.66 24.12
C THR A 36 -31.88 13.68 23.04
N ALA A 37 -30.93 14.12 22.21
CA ALA A 37 -31.24 14.89 21.01
C ALA A 37 -31.57 13.92 19.87
N SER A 38 -32.81 13.90 19.38
CA SER A 38 -33.15 13.25 18.11
C SER A 38 -32.46 14.02 16.98
N ARG A 39 -31.16 13.78 16.78
CA ARG A 39 -30.47 14.27 15.60
C ARG A 39 -31.07 13.51 14.43
N SER A 40 -31.69 14.23 13.50
CA SER A 40 -32.08 13.68 12.22
C SER A 40 -30.86 12.97 11.62
N LEU A 41 -31.00 11.69 11.31
CA LEU A 41 -29.95 10.94 10.63
C LEU A 41 -29.61 11.67 9.33
N GLN A 42 -28.37 12.14 9.22
CA GLN A 42 -27.86 12.73 7.99
C GLN A 42 -27.24 11.61 7.16
N VAL A 43 -27.71 11.46 5.92
CA VAL A 43 -27.20 10.45 4.99
C VAL A 43 -26.35 11.16 3.94
N GLY A 44 -25.04 10.88 3.93
CA GLY A 44 -24.14 11.29 2.86
C GLY A 44 -23.94 10.15 1.87
N ALA A 45 -23.63 10.48 0.61
CA ALA A 45 -23.25 9.50 -0.41
C ALA A 45 -21.78 9.71 -0.80
N LEU A 46 -21.00 8.63 -0.88
CA LEU A 46 -19.65 8.67 -1.43
C LEU A 46 -19.69 8.17 -2.88
N VAL A 47 -19.08 8.93 -3.79
CA VAL A 47 -19.00 8.60 -5.22
C VAL A 47 -17.54 8.45 -5.62
N ASP A 48 -17.15 7.23 -6.01
CA ASP A 48 -15.86 6.97 -6.66
C ASP A 48 -16.06 6.94 -8.18
N PHE A 49 -16.11 8.12 -8.80
CA PHE A 49 -16.48 8.28 -10.20
C PHE A 49 -15.53 7.56 -11.17
N VAL A 50 -14.31 7.29 -10.71
CA VAL A 50 -13.28 6.58 -11.46
C VAL A 50 -13.71 5.15 -11.78
N ASP A 51 -14.28 4.44 -10.82
CA ASP A 51 -14.76 3.08 -11.00
C ASP A 51 -15.94 3.05 -11.99
N ASP A 52 -16.83 4.04 -11.90
CA ASP A 52 -17.93 4.20 -12.85
C ASP A 52 -17.42 4.47 -14.27
N ALA A 53 -16.44 5.36 -14.42
CA ALA A 53 -15.85 5.72 -15.70
C ALA A 53 -15.01 4.59 -16.32
N LEU A 54 -14.35 3.77 -15.48
CA LEU A 54 -13.69 2.54 -15.89
C LEU A 54 -14.69 1.54 -16.47
N GLY A 55 -15.81 1.33 -15.77
CA GLY A 55 -16.84 0.37 -16.14
C GLY A 55 -17.74 0.81 -17.31
N ASN A 56 -17.85 2.12 -17.58
CA ASN A 56 -18.77 2.65 -18.57
C ASN A 56 -18.20 3.84 -19.38
N PRO A 57 -17.73 3.62 -20.63
CA PRO A 57 -17.21 4.71 -21.48
C PRO A 57 -18.29 5.68 -21.99
N ASN A 58 -19.56 5.39 -21.76
CA ASN A 58 -20.70 6.14 -22.27
C ASN A 58 -21.32 7.10 -21.25
N LEU A 59 -20.67 7.34 -20.11
CA LEU A 59 -21.14 8.31 -19.12
C LEU A 59 -21.22 9.73 -19.70
N THR A 60 -22.32 10.41 -19.41
CA THR A 60 -22.65 11.76 -19.87
C THR A 60 -23.10 12.64 -18.71
N VAL A 61 -23.20 13.95 -18.93
CA VAL A 61 -23.78 14.90 -17.97
C VAL A 61 -25.19 14.48 -17.53
N ALA A 62 -25.99 13.91 -18.44
CA ALA A 62 -27.33 13.42 -18.10
C ALA A 62 -27.28 12.26 -17.10
N ASN A 63 -26.26 11.40 -17.16
CA ASN A 63 -26.09 10.33 -16.18
C ASN A 63 -25.73 10.88 -14.80
N ILE A 64 -24.88 11.90 -14.72
CA ILE A 64 -24.55 12.57 -13.45
C ILE A 64 -25.80 13.24 -12.85
N ASN A 65 -26.58 13.95 -13.67
CA ASN A 65 -27.83 14.57 -13.23
C ASN A 65 -28.82 13.53 -12.66
N ASP A 66 -29.01 12.40 -13.37
CA ASP A 66 -29.88 11.31 -12.94
C ASP A 66 -29.38 10.65 -11.63
N MET A 67 -28.07 10.45 -11.50
CA MET A 67 -27.45 9.93 -10.27
C MET A 67 -27.74 10.86 -9.08
N MET A 68 -27.49 12.18 -9.20
CA MET A 68 -27.75 13.12 -8.11
C MET A 68 -29.23 13.17 -7.71
N ALA A 69 -30.14 13.13 -8.68
CA ALA A 69 -31.59 13.08 -8.40
C ALA A 69 -31.99 11.78 -7.66
N LYS A 70 -31.39 10.64 -8.02
CA LYS A 70 -31.60 9.37 -7.33
C LYS A 70 -31.05 9.38 -5.90
N LEU A 71 -29.84 9.91 -5.70
CA LEU A 71 -29.26 10.06 -4.37
C LEU A 71 -30.14 10.95 -3.48
N LYS A 72 -30.65 12.06 -4.02
CA LYS A 72 -31.60 12.92 -3.31
C LYS A 72 -32.89 12.18 -2.93
N THR A 73 -33.45 11.41 -3.87
CA THR A 73 -34.66 10.60 -3.64
C THR A 73 -34.43 9.52 -2.58
N ALA A 74 -33.22 8.97 -2.51
CA ALA A 74 -32.80 8.02 -1.49
C ALA A 74 -32.54 8.66 -0.10
N GLY A 75 -32.68 9.98 0.01
CA GLY A 75 -32.55 10.71 1.27
C GLY A 75 -31.17 11.29 1.53
N ALA A 76 -30.26 11.28 0.55
CA ALA A 76 -28.97 11.93 0.71
C ALA A 76 -29.14 13.45 0.91
N SER A 77 -28.33 14.01 1.80
CA SER A 77 -28.19 15.45 2.02
C SER A 77 -26.93 16.02 1.39
N ASP A 78 -25.91 15.19 1.22
CA ASP A 78 -24.60 15.58 0.72
C ASP A 78 -23.92 14.45 -0.05
N VAL A 79 -22.99 14.82 -0.91
CA VAL A 79 -22.22 13.92 -1.76
C VAL A 79 -20.72 14.22 -1.62
N SER A 80 -19.94 13.21 -1.27
CA SER A 80 -18.48 13.23 -1.27
C SER A 80 -17.97 12.60 -2.57
N TRP A 81 -17.45 13.43 -3.46
CA TRP A 81 -16.98 13.05 -4.80
C TRP A 81 -15.48 12.83 -4.83
N GLY A 82 -15.04 11.69 -5.36
CA GLY A 82 -13.61 11.38 -5.47
C GLY A 82 -12.92 12.27 -6.47
N TYR A 83 -12.02 13.12 -5.98
CA TYR A 83 -11.23 14.00 -6.84
C TYR A 83 -9.95 13.30 -7.31
N TYR A 84 -9.79 13.19 -8.63
CA TYR A 84 -8.62 12.58 -9.27
C TYR A 84 -7.95 13.58 -10.24
N ALA A 85 -7.89 14.86 -9.86
CA ALA A 85 -7.49 15.96 -10.72
C ALA A 85 -8.43 16.15 -11.92
N ASP A 86 -9.72 16.26 -11.61
CA ASP A 86 -10.83 16.26 -12.57
C ASP A 86 -10.71 17.36 -13.64
N ALA A 87 -10.31 18.57 -13.24
CA ALA A 87 -10.07 19.68 -14.15
C ALA A 87 -8.86 19.47 -15.09
N GLN A 88 -7.99 18.53 -14.76
CA GLN A 88 -6.74 18.24 -15.47
C GLN A 88 -6.85 16.93 -16.26
N GLY A 89 -8.07 16.51 -16.60
CA GLY A 89 -8.32 15.32 -17.41
C GLY A 89 -8.15 14.01 -16.64
N GLY A 90 -8.19 14.04 -15.30
CA GLY A 90 -8.03 12.85 -14.49
C GLY A 90 -6.59 12.36 -14.50
N GLN A 91 -5.61 13.24 -14.39
CA GLN A 91 -4.20 12.84 -14.48
C GLN A 91 -3.75 11.88 -13.36
N LEU A 92 -4.53 11.77 -12.28
CA LEU A 92 -4.28 10.83 -11.18
C LEU A 92 -4.91 9.45 -11.45
N MET A 93 -5.10 9.07 -12.71
CA MET A 93 -5.77 7.85 -13.15
C MET A 93 -4.78 6.81 -13.68
N PRO A 94 -5.13 5.51 -13.70
CA PRO A 94 -4.20 4.47 -14.13
C PRO A 94 -3.76 4.73 -15.57
N ASN A 95 -2.50 4.42 -15.88
CA ASN A 95 -1.98 4.32 -17.25
C ASN A 95 -1.93 2.85 -17.66
N THR A 96 -3.08 2.20 -17.82
CA THR A 96 -3.22 0.79 -18.17
C THR A 96 -3.99 0.63 -19.49
N GLY A 97 -4.21 -0.61 -19.92
CA GLY A 97 -5.12 -0.88 -21.04
C GLY A 97 -6.56 -0.38 -20.81
N TRP A 98 -6.96 -0.08 -19.56
CA TRP A 98 -8.32 0.34 -19.20
C TRP A 98 -8.53 1.86 -19.26
N THR A 99 -7.44 2.63 -19.39
CA THR A 99 -7.45 4.11 -19.41
C THR A 99 -8.23 4.70 -20.59
N GLY A 100 -8.48 3.92 -21.63
CA GLY A 100 -9.26 4.36 -22.80
C GLY A 100 -10.68 4.82 -22.45
N ASN A 101 -11.36 4.11 -21.54
CA ASN A 101 -12.72 4.47 -21.12
C ASN A 101 -12.73 5.78 -20.34
N ILE A 102 -11.84 5.91 -19.36
CA ILE A 102 -11.67 7.12 -18.54
C ILE A 102 -11.39 8.33 -19.43
N ARG A 103 -10.38 8.26 -20.31
CA ARG A 103 -10.02 9.37 -21.20
C ARG A 103 -11.18 9.79 -22.09
N THR A 104 -11.98 8.82 -22.56
CA THR A 104 -13.19 9.09 -23.34
C THR A 104 -14.24 9.84 -22.52
N VAL A 105 -14.50 9.40 -21.28
CA VAL A 105 -15.46 10.02 -20.38
C VAL A 105 -15.02 11.43 -19.99
N TYR A 106 -13.76 11.60 -19.58
CA TYR A 106 -13.21 12.91 -19.22
C TYR A 106 -13.14 13.86 -20.40
N GLY A 107 -12.76 13.38 -21.59
CA GLY A 107 -12.80 14.19 -22.81
C GLY A 107 -14.21 14.66 -23.18
N ARG A 108 -15.25 13.89 -22.81
CA ARG A 108 -16.66 14.25 -23.01
C ARG A 108 -17.18 15.22 -21.96
N LEU A 109 -16.83 15.01 -20.69
CA LEU A 109 -17.34 15.79 -19.56
C LEU A 109 -16.52 17.05 -19.25
N GLY A 110 -15.26 17.11 -19.68
CA GLY A 110 -14.31 18.14 -19.28
C GLY A 110 -13.90 17.96 -17.81
N ASN A 111 -14.71 18.48 -16.89
CA ASN A 111 -14.49 18.42 -15.45
C ASN A 111 -15.67 17.71 -14.76
N PRO A 112 -15.58 16.39 -14.52
CA PRO A 112 -16.65 15.61 -13.91
C PRO A 112 -17.12 16.14 -12.54
N LEU A 113 -16.20 16.56 -11.67
CA LEU A 113 -16.55 17.18 -10.39
C LEU A 113 -17.37 18.46 -10.57
N ALA A 114 -17.03 19.34 -11.52
CA ALA A 114 -17.82 20.56 -11.76
C ALA A 114 -19.24 20.24 -12.23
N GLU A 115 -19.40 19.21 -13.07
CA GLU A 115 -20.72 18.72 -13.47
C GLU A 115 -21.49 18.10 -12.31
N ALA A 116 -20.81 17.38 -11.42
CA ALA A 116 -21.38 16.82 -10.20
C ALA A 116 -21.86 17.91 -9.22
N VAL A 117 -21.06 18.96 -9.01
CA VAL A 117 -21.42 20.12 -8.19
C VAL A 117 -22.68 20.77 -8.73
N ARG A 118 -22.71 21.11 -10.04
CA ARG A 118 -23.88 21.71 -10.68
C ARG A 118 -25.12 20.83 -10.53
N ALA A 119 -24.99 19.53 -10.84
CA ALA A 119 -26.08 18.57 -10.72
C ALA A 119 -26.59 18.40 -9.28
N GLY A 120 -25.69 18.39 -8.29
CA GLY A 120 -26.03 18.28 -6.88
C GLY A 120 -26.75 19.52 -6.37
N HIS A 121 -26.26 20.71 -6.71
CA HIS A 121 -26.89 21.98 -6.36
C HIS A 121 -28.31 22.10 -6.95
N ASP A 122 -28.53 21.65 -8.19
CA ASP A 122 -29.86 21.59 -8.82
C ASP A 122 -30.85 20.70 -8.01
N GLN A 123 -30.34 19.75 -7.21
CA GLN A 123 -31.13 18.85 -6.35
C GLN A 123 -31.14 19.26 -4.86
N ASN A 124 -30.57 20.42 -4.50
CA ASN A 124 -30.33 20.84 -3.12
C ASN A 124 -29.55 19.77 -2.32
N LEU A 125 -28.43 19.33 -2.87
CA LEU A 125 -27.39 18.54 -2.20
C LEU A 125 -26.16 19.42 -1.97
N GLU A 126 -25.50 19.29 -0.82
CA GLU A 126 -24.12 19.79 -0.68
C GLU A 126 -23.17 18.83 -1.42
N VAL A 127 -22.17 19.34 -2.13
CA VAL A 127 -21.17 18.53 -2.84
C VAL A 127 -19.78 18.89 -2.36
N PHE A 128 -19.07 17.90 -1.83
CA PHE A 128 -17.69 18.02 -1.36
C PHE A 128 -16.78 17.23 -2.30
N GLY A 129 -15.61 17.78 -2.65
CA GLY A 129 -14.55 16.97 -3.23
C GLY A 129 -13.80 16.26 -2.12
N TYR A 130 -13.72 14.94 -2.13
CA TYR A 130 -12.83 14.23 -1.22
C TYR A 130 -11.44 14.11 -1.87
N PHE A 131 -10.41 14.53 -1.13
CA PHE A 131 -9.01 14.53 -1.52
C PHE A 131 -8.22 13.55 -0.65
N LYS A 132 -7.30 12.81 -1.27
CA LYS A 132 -6.40 11.87 -0.60
C LYS A 132 -4.96 12.35 -0.72
N PRO A 133 -4.42 13.10 0.27
CA PRO A 133 -3.09 13.71 0.17
C PRO A 133 -1.96 12.70 -0.06
N TYR A 134 -2.09 11.51 0.52
CA TYR A 134 -1.10 10.44 0.43
C TYR A 134 -1.33 9.49 -0.76
N GLU A 135 -2.40 9.69 -1.54
CA GLU A 135 -2.66 8.90 -2.72
C GLU A 135 -1.79 9.38 -3.87
N MET A 136 -0.73 8.63 -4.19
CA MET A 136 -0.08 8.71 -5.48
C MET A 136 -0.76 7.81 -6.50
N GLY A 137 -1.60 6.84 -6.12
CA GLY A 137 -2.27 5.94 -7.05
C GLY A 137 -2.37 4.54 -6.49
N VAL A 138 -2.97 3.63 -7.23
CA VAL A 138 -3.19 2.27 -6.74
C VAL A 138 -1.88 1.46 -6.76
N ASP A 139 -1.69 0.60 -5.76
CA ASP A 139 -0.61 -0.41 -5.63
C ASP A 139 -0.64 -1.50 -6.74
N LEU A 140 -0.86 -1.08 -7.97
CA LEU A 140 -0.93 -1.87 -9.19
C LEU A 140 0.47 -1.95 -9.80
N VAL A 141 1.24 -2.92 -9.32
CA VAL A 141 2.60 -3.18 -9.76
C VAL A 141 2.62 -4.16 -10.92
N TYR A 142 3.40 -3.83 -11.94
CA TYR A 142 3.83 -4.76 -12.97
C TYR A 142 5.27 -5.22 -12.71
N PRO A 143 5.59 -6.53 -12.79
CA PRO A 143 6.93 -7.03 -12.53
C PRO A 143 7.97 -6.37 -13.43
N GLU A 144 9.16 -6.11 -12.90
CA GLU A 144 10.22 -5.31 -13.54
C GLU A 144 10.50 -5.70 -15.01
N GLY A 145 10.58 -7.00 -15.29
CA GLY A 145 10.82 -7.54 -16.63
C GLY A 145 9.60 -7.71 -17.53
N SER A 146 8.40 -7.36 -17.08
CA SER A 146 7.17 -7.61 -17.82
C SER A 146 6.94 -6.58 -18.94
N PRO A 147 6.30 -6.96 -20.06
CA PRO A 147 5.92 -6.02 -21.12
C PRO A 147 5.03 -4.87 -20.63
N GLU A 148 4.17 -5.15 -19.65
CA GLU A 148 3.31 -4.15 -19.03
C GLU A 148 4.10 -3.12 -18.24
N ALA A 149 5.12 -3.53 -17.47
CA ALA A 149 5.99 -2.58 -16.78
C ALA A 149 6.70 -1.65 -17.76
N ALA A 150 7.16 -2.16 -18.91
CA ALA A 150 7.79 -1.35 -19.95
C ALA A 150 6.80 -0.40 -20.66
N THR A 151 5.54 -0.81 -20.82
CA THR A 151 4.53 -0.05 -21.57
C THR A 151 3.79 0.97 -20.71
N TYR A 152 3.51 0.61 -19.46
CA TYR A 152 2.55 1.28 -18.58
C TYR A 152 3.17 1.79 -17.28
N GLY A 153 4.35 1.28 -16.90
CA GLY A 153 5.03 1.65 -15.66
C GLY A 153 5.45 3.12 -15.66
N ILE A 154 5.18 3.81 -14.56
CA ILE A 154 5.43 5.24 -14.38
C ILE A 154 6.19 5.58 -13.09
N TYR A 155 6.23 4.66 -12.11
CA TYR A 155 7.02 4.84 -10.89
C TYR A 155 7.73 3.55 -10.51
N GLU A 156 9.03 3.63 -10.26
CA GLU A 156 9.87 2.47 -9.90
C GLU A 156 9.61 2.03 -8.47
N ARG A 157 9.53 0.71 -8.24
CA ARG A 157 9.49 0.10 -6.92
C ARG A 157 10.30 -1.19 -6.89
N ILE A 158 10.55 -1.69 -5.69
CA ILE A 158 11.18 -3.00 -5.53
C ILE A 158 10.32 -4.08 -6.19
N GLY A 159 10.90 -4.83 -7.13
CA GLY A 159 10.19 -5.86 -7.89
C GLY A 159 9.45 -5.39 -9.13
N GLY A 160 9.29 -4.09 -9.41
CA GLY A 160 8.53 -3.68 -10.58
C GLY A 160 8.17 -2.20 -10.66
N LYS A 161 7.15 -1.89 -11.45
CA LYS A 161 6.72 -0.50 -11.70
C LYS A 161 5.24 -0.34 -11.41
N LEU A 162 4.87 0.72 -10.71
CA LEU A 162 3.47 1.14 -10.60
C LEU A 162 3.00 1.66 -11.95
N ALA A 163 1.82 1.21 -12.37
CA ALA A 163 1.14 1.73 -13.56
C ALA A 163 0.05 2.77 -13.21
N TRP A 164 -0.19 2.99 -11.93
CA TRP A 164 -1.08 4.04 -11.42
C TRP A 164 -0.31 4.85 -10.39
N ALA A 165 0.16 6.02 -10.81
CA ALA A 165 0.94 6.97 -10.03
C ALA A 165 0.59 8.40 -10.46
N ASP A 166 0.64 9.34 -9.52
CA ASP A 166 0.48 10.77 -9.72
C ASP A 166 1.68 11.24 -10.55
N PRO A 167 1.48 11.82 -11.75
CA PRO A 167 2.58 12.18 -12.63
C PRO A 167 3.54 13.20 -12.02
N TYR A 168 3.07 14.12 -11.18
CA TYR A 168 3.92 15.09 -10.50
C TYR A 168 4.82 14.37 -9.49
N MET A 169 4.23 13.54 -8.63
CA MET A 169 5.01 12.82 -7.62
C MET A 169 5.92 11.75 -8.26
N ALA A 170 5.50 11.15 -9.37
CA ALA A 170 6.33 10.22 -10.12
C ALA A 170 7.55 10.88 -10.76
N ALA A 171 7.44 12.16 -11.13
CA ALA A 171 8.55 12.98 -11.61
C ALA A 171 9.43 13.54 -10.47
N HIS A 172 8.96 13.45 -9.22
CA HIS A 172 9.59 14.00 -8.02
C HIS A 172 9.69 12.97 -6.88
N PRO A 173 10.32 11.80 -7.09
CA PRO A 173 10.44 10.77 -6.06
C PRO A 173 11.16 11.27 -4.79
N GLU A 174 12.02 12.28 -4.90
CA GLU A 174 12.70 12.91 -3.77
C GLU A 174 11.75 13.59 -2.76
N LEU A 175 10.52 13.91 -3.19
CA LEU A 175 9.48 14.49 -2.34
C LEU A 175 8.65 13.43 -1.60
N CYS A 176 8.85 12.16 -1.93
CA CYS A 176 8.15 11.05 -1.30
C CYS A 176 8.75 10.67 0.05
N ILE A 177 8.00 9.91 0.85
CA ILE A 177 8.45 9.37 2.13
C ILE A 177 9.70 8.50 1.92
N GLN A 178 10.81 8.88 2.57
CA GLN A 178 12.13 8.24 2.44
C GLN A 178 12.39 7.18 3.50
N HIS A 179 13.14 6.15 3.11
CA HIS A 179 13.71 5.16 4.02
C HIS A 179 14.75 5.78 4.97
N ARG A 180 14.97 5.17 6.14
CA ARG A 180 15.89 5.63 7.20
C ARG A 180 17.35 5.66 6.82
N SER A 181 17.75 4.90 5.79
CA SER A 181 19.17 4.80 5.45
C SER A 181 19.55 5.85 4.40
N VAL A 182 20.61 6.61 4.70
CA VAL A 182 21.33 7.48 3.73
C VAL A 182 22.09 6.67 2.68
N THR A 183 22.26 5.37 2.94
CA THR A 183 22.80 4.35 2.07
C THR A 183 21.95 3.13 2.33
N LEU A 184 21.00 2.83 1.43
CA LEU A 184 20.45 1.47 1.32
C LEU A 184 21.65 0.51 1.38
N PRO A 185 21.56 -0.69 1.99
CA PRO A 185 22.65 -1.66 1.91
C PRO A 185 23.12 -1.65 0.47
N GLU A 186 24.38 -1.21 0.28
CA GLU A 186 24.86 -0.70 -1.01
C GLU A 186 24.26 -1.56 -2.12
N PRO A 187 23.72 -1.00 -3.21
CA PRO A 187 23.31 -1.79 -4.37
C PRO A 187 24.38 -2.81 -4.80
N GLU A 188 25.62 -2.60 -4.35
CA GLU A 188 26.80 -3.41 -4.52
C GLU A 188 27.07 -4.51 -3.46
N ASN A 189 26.31 -4.65 -2.37
CA ASN A 189 26.35 -5.86 -1.55
C ASN A 189 25.61 -7.01 -2.26
N ASN A 190 26.11 -7.32 -3.46
CA ASN A 190 25.79 -8.46 -4.29
C ASN A 190 26.42 -9.74 -3.75
N ASN A 191 26.68 -9.80 -2.44
CA ASN A 191 27.10 -11.02 -1.80
C ASN A 191 26.10 -12.12 -2.16
N PRO A 192 26.58 -13.24 -2.75
CA PRO A 192 25.72 -14.35 -3.06
C PRO A 192 25.06 -14.87 -1.78
N ILE A 193 23.79 -15.28 -1.89
CA ILE A 193 23.14 -16.01 -0.79
C ILE A 193 23.88 -17.34 -0.66
N SER A 194 24.51 -17.53 0.50
CA SER A 194 25.25 -18.75 0.85
C SER A 194 24.35 -19.73 1.62
N THR A 195 23.40 -19.17 2.37
CA THR A 195 22.50 -19.91 3.25
C THR A 195 21.11 -19.30 3.23
N ILE A 196 20.09 -20.14 3.13
CA ILE A 196 18.69 -19.80 3.34
C ILE A 196 18.19 -20.59 4.54
N LYS A 197 17.56 -19.91 5.49
CA LYS A 197 16.80 -20.52 6.57
C LYS A 197 15.31 -20.31 6.36
N LEU A 198 14.55 -21.39 6.48
CA LEU A 198 13.09 -21.38 6.43
C LEU A 198 12.56 -21.68 7.84
N TYR A 199 11.69 -20.81 8.34
CA TYR A 199 11.14 -20.87 9.68
C TYR A 199 9.65 -21.22 9.63
N LYS A 200 9.27 -22.29 10.31
CA LYS A 200 7.86 -22.61 10.61
C LYS A 200 7.43 -21.85 11.87
N SER A 201 6.14 -21.55 11.98
CA SER A 201 5.59 -20.86 13.17
C SER A 201 5.64 -21.69 14.46
N ASN A 202 5.93 -22.99 14.39
CA ASN A 202 5.98 -23.91 15.53
C ASN A 202 7.07 -25.00 15.34
N ASN A 203 7.26 -25.90 16.32
CA ASN A 203 8.26 -26.97 16.24
C ASN A 203 7.75 -28.29 15.63
N ASP A 204 6.44 -28.43 15.38
CA ASP A 204 5.86 -29.71 14.95
C ASP A 204 6.59 -30.22 13.69
N ALA A 205 6.68 -31.53 13.55
CA ALA A 205 7.30 -32.17 12.40
C ALA A 205 6.73 -31.60 11.09
N THR A 206 7.59 -31.52 10.07
CA THR A 206 7.18 -31.13 8.72
C THR A 206 7.44 -32.27 7.76
N ARG A 207 6.64 -32.31 6.68
CA ARG A 207 6.81 -33.25 5.58
C ARG A 207 7.87 -32.84 4.57
N ILE A 208 8.33 -31.59 4.60
CA ILE A 208 9.35 -31.08 3.69
C ILE A 208 10.68 -31.79 3.98
N ASN A 209 11.24 -32.42 2.96
CA ASN A 209 12.61 -32.92 2.95
C ASN A 209 13.42 -32.22 1.83
N ALA A 210 14.74 -32.48 1.79
CA ALA A 210 15.64 -31.86 0.83
C ALA A 210 15.20 -32.05 -0.64
N GLY A 211 14.59 -33.19 -0.97
CA GLY A 211 14.15 -33.52 -2.33
C GLY A 211 12.87 -32.79 -2.78
N ASP A 212 12.10 -32.23 -1.84
CA ASP A 212 10.87 -31.50 -2.16
C ASP A 212 11.14 -30.03 -2.50
N LEU A 213 12.28 -29.50 -2.07
CA LEU A 213 12.63 -28.10 -2.18
C LEU A 213 13.17 -27.77 -3.57
N GLN A 214 12.61 -26.72 -4.16
CA GLN A 214 13.03 -26.17 -5.44
C GLN A 214 13.51 -24.74 -5.24
N ILE A 215 14.64 -24.41 -5.87
CA ILE A 215 15.16 -23.05 -5.94
C ILE A 215 14.86 -22.50 -7.33
N TRP A 216 14.28 -21.31 -7.38
CA TRP A 216 13.99 -20.59 -8.60
C TRP A 216 14.59 -19.18 -8.51
N THR A 217 14.99 -18.63 -9.65
CA THR A 217 15.54 -17.28 -9.70
C THR A 217 15.04 -16.50 -10.90
N SER A 218 14.99 -15.18 -10.78
CA SER A 218 14.74 -14.28 -11.91
C SER A 218 15.73 -13.11 -11.86
N PRO A 219 16.23 -12.63 -13.01
CA PRO A 219 17.04 -11.40 -13.06
C PRO A 219 16.19 -10.13 -12.86
N ASN A 220 14.88 -10.18 -13.11
CA ASN A 220 14.02 -9.00 -13.25
C ASN A 220 12.57 -9.28 -12.82
N ASN A 221 12.37 -10.15 -11.83
CA ASN A 221 11.06 -10.56 -11.32
C ASN A 221 10.05 -11.04 -12.39
N TYR A 222 10.50 -11.43 -13.57
CA TYR A 222 9.64 -11.94 -14.64
C TYR A 222 10.09 -13.34 -15.04
N GLN A 223 9.15 -14.28 -15.09
CA GLN A 223 9.32 -15.67 -15.54
C GLN A 223 10.52 -16.35 -14.90
N TYR A 224 10.39 -16.62 -13.60
CA TYR A 224 11.43 -17.28 -12.82
C TYR A 224 11.80 -18.61 -13.44
N GLN A 225 13.08 -18.97 -13.30
CA GLN A 225 13.64 -20.21 -13.83
C GLN A 225 14.12 -21.08 -12.69
N GLN A 226 13.76 -22.36 -12.73
CA GLN A 226 14.25 -23.35 -11.77
C GLN A 226 15.75 -23.51 -11.92
N GLN A 227 16.46 -23.50 -10.80
CA GLN A 227 17.89 -23.66 -10.74
C GLN A 227 18.24 -25.09 -10.31
N SER A 228 19.17 -25.72 -11.03
CA SER A 228 19.76 -26.99 -10.62
C SER A 228 20.95 -26.71 -9.70
N VAL A 229 20.66 -26.42 -8.44
CA VAL A 229 21.66 -26.12 -7.40
C VAL A 229 21.69 -27.22 -6.35
N SER A 230 22.89 -27.65 -5.98
CA SER A 230 23.08 -28.51 -4.82
C SER A 230 23.19 -27.67 -3.56
N PHE A 231 22.65 -28.18 -2.46
CA PHE A 231 22.76 -27.57 -1.14
C PHE A 231 22.84 -28.66 -0.07
N GLN A 232 23.41 -28.31 1.06
CA GLN A 232 23.33 -29.09 2.28
C GLN A 232 22.03 -28.75 3.00
N PHE A 233 21.32 -29.78 3.45
CA PHE A 233 20.03 -29.63 4.14
C PHE A 233 20.15 -30.03 5.61
N GLN A 234 19.63 -29.20 6.50
CA GLN A 234 19.51 -29.50 7.92
C GLN A 234 18.10 -29.16 8.40
N ASP A 235 17.49 -30.08 9.15
CA ASP A 235 16.25 -29.86 9.90
C ASP A 235 16.61 -29.76 11.38
N THR A 236 16.29 -28.61 11.98
CA THR A 236 16.63 -28.30 13.37
C THR A 236 15.46 -27.65 14.09
N THR A 237 15.58 -27.54 15.42
CA THR A 237 14.71 -26.70 16.24
C THR A 237 15.54 -25.53 16.78
N GLU A 238 15.06 -24.32 16.57
CA GLU A 238 15.62 -23.08 17.15
C GLU A 238 14.61 -22.46 18.14
N ILE A 239 15.04 -21.45 18.89
CA ILE A 239 14.16 -20.66 19.76
C ILE A 239 13.75 -19.40 19.01
N ALA A 240 12.44 -19.11 18.97
CA ALA A 240 11.93 -17.88 18.38
C ALA A 240 12.50 -16.66 19.12
N ALA A 241 13.13 -15.75 18.40
CA ALA A 241 13.77 -14.56 18.98
C ALA A 241 12.76 -13.46 19.34
N GLU A 242 11.58 -13.49 18.74
CA GLU A 242 10.58 -12.43 18.82
C GLU A 242 9.15 -12.99 18.74
N ASP A 243 8.18 -12.19 19.17
CA ASP A 243 6.77 -12.46 18.90
C ASP A 243 6.51 -12.22 17.42
N VAL A 244 5.91 -13.21 16.75
CA VAL A 244 5.45 -13.08 15.37
C VAL A 244 3.94 -12.97 15.35
N ARG A 245 3.43 -11.94 14.70
CA ARG A 245 2.00 -11.70 14.51
C ARG A 245 1.66 -11.68 13.03
N ASP A 246 0.47 -12.16 12.69
CA ASP A 246 -0.04 -12.04 11.33
C ASP A 246 -0.59 -10.63 11.05
N ILE A 247 -1.04 -10.42 9.80
CA ILE A 247 -1.63 -9.15 9.36
C ILE A 247 -2.86 -8.71 10.15
N ASN A 248 -3.56 -9.63 10.82
CA ASN A 248 -4.70 -9.35 11.68
C ASN A 248 -4.29 -9.15 13.15
N ASN A 249 -2.98 -8.99 13.41
CA ASN A 249 -2.39 -8.86 14.73
C ASN A 249 -2.55 -10.12 15.63
N THR A 250 -2.84 -11.27 15.03
CA THR A 250 -2.94 -12.56 15.72
C THR A 250 -1.54 -13.07 16.02
N LEU A 251 -1.24 -13.38 17.29
CA LEU A 251 0.03 -14.00 17.67
C LEU A 251 0.11 -15.43 17.10
N ILE A 252 1.06 -15.68 16.20
CA ILE A 252 1.28 -17.00 15.56
C ILE A 252 2.50 -17.74 16.11
N THR A 253 3.48 -17.01 16.64
CA THR A 253 4.66 -17.57 17.34
C THR A 253 5.01 -16.63 18.49
N ARG A 254 5.26 -17.17 19.68
CA ARG A 254 5.71 -16.37 20.83
C ARG A 254 7.23 -16.39 20.93
N ALA A 255 7.83 -15.26 21.32
CA ALA A 255 9.25 -15.21 21.68
C ALA A 255 9.56 -16.27 22.76
N GLY A 256 10.63 -17.03 22.56
CA GLY A 256 11.03 -18.12 23.45
C GLY A 256 10.43 -19.48 23.12
N ASP A 257 9.40 -19.56 22.26
CA ASP A 257 8.84 -20.85 21.83
C ASP A 257 9.81 -21.57 20.87
N PRO A 258 9.89 -22.91 20.92
CA PRO A 258 10.66 -23.67 19.94
C PRO A 258 9.99 -23.60 18.56
N VAL A 259 10.79 -23.39 17.51
CA VAL A 259 10.37 -23.34 16.11
C VAL A 259 11.21 -24.28 15.26
N ARG A 260 10.58 -24.90 14.26
CA ARG A 260 11.23 -25.77 13.28
C ARG A 260 11.92 -24.92 12.23
N VAL A 261 13.18 -25.22 11.93
CA VAL A 261 14.01 -24.48 10.96
C VAL A 261 14.64 -25.43 9.96
N LEU A 262 14.39 -25.18 8.67
CA LEU A 262 15.05 -25.86 7.57
C LEU A 262 16.18 -24.98 7.03
N THR A 263 17.41 -25.44 7.11
CA THR A 263 18.59 -24.71 6.63
C THR A 263 19.10 -25.32 5.33
N LEU A 264 19.16 -24.50 4.29
CA LEU A 264 19.77 -24.81 3.01
C LEU A 264 21.09 -24.03 2.94
N SER A 265 22.23 -24.72 2.96
CA SER A 265 23.57 -24.09 2.98
C SER A 265 24.47 -24.59 1.85
N GLY A 266 25.58 -23.90 1.62
CA GLY A 266 26.47 -24.15 0.49
C GLY A 266 25.92 -23.65 -0.84
N LEU A 267 24.98 -22.71 -0.79
CA LEU A 267 24.43 -22.01 -1.96
C LEU A 267 25.43 -20.97 -2.49
N ASN A 268 25.18 -20.51 -3.72
CA ASN A 268 25.89 -19.39 -4.33
C ASN A 268 24.94 -18.64 -5.28
N LEU A 269 23.88 -18.04 -4.71
CA LEU A 269 22.81 -17.41 -5.51
C LEU A 269 23.05 -15.90 -5.60
N SER A 270 23.42 -15.43 -6.78
CA SER A 270 23.65 -14.00 -7.07
C SER A 270 22.48 -13.31 -7.78
N ALA A 271 21.45 -14.05 -8.19
CA ALA A 271 20.27 -13.46 -8.82
C ALA A 271 19.58 -12.47 -7.86
N PRO A 272 19.03 -11.34 -8.35
CA PRO A 272 18.32 -10.37 -7.51
C PRO A 272 17.09 -10.98 -6.85
N TYR A 273 16.32 -11.77 -7.60
CA TYR A 273 15.10 -12.40 -7.13
C TYR A 273 15.32 -13.90 -6.95
N VAL A 274 15.11 -14.39 -5.74
CA VAL A 274 15.28 -15.80 -5.36
C VAL A 274 13.98 -16.30 -4.74
N LEU A 275 13.56 -17.50 -5.12
CA LEU A 275 12.34 -18.12 -4.66
C LEU A 275 12.61 -19.55 -4.21
N VAL A 276 12.06 -19.90 -3.05
CA VAL A 276 12.01 -21.27 -2.54
C VAL A 276 10.58 -21.75 -2.60
N THR A 277 10.37 -22.94 -3.14
CA THR A 277 9.03 -23.53 -3.31
C THR A 277 9.08 -25.04 -3.16
N THR A 278 7.90 -25.62 -3.02
CA THR A 278 7.66 -27.06 -3.07
C THR A 278 6.52 -27.35 -4.07
N ASP A 279 6.19 -28.61 -4.33
CA ASP A 279 5.04 -28.95 -5.17
C ASP A 279 4.20 -30.09 -4.59
N PHE A 280 3.80 -29.95 -3.32
CA PHE A 280 2.91 -30.92 -2.68
C PHE A 280 1.51 -30.84 -3.27
N THR A 281 1.08 -31.90 -3.97
CA THR A 281 -0.24 -31.98 -4.63
C THR A 281 -1.35 -32.58 -3.75
N SER A 282 -1.02 -33.01 -2.52
CA SER A 282 -1.97 -33.62 -1.59
C SER A 282 -1.68 -33.20 -0.14
N GLY A 283 -2.68 -33.32 0.74
CA GLY A 283 -2.60 -32.93 2.16
C GLY A 283 -2.66 -31.42 2.38
N SER A 284 -3.13 -31.01 3.56
CA SER A 284 -3.08 -29.61 3.99
C SER A 284 -1.63 -29.21 4.26
N GLY A 285 -1.23 -28.03 3.82
CA GLY A 285 0.08 -27.50 4.15
C GLY A 285 0.18 -27.11 5.63
N ASP A 286 1.29 -27.46 6.27
CA ASP A 286 1.56 -27.23 7.69
C ASP A 286 2.78 -26.35 7.98
N PHE A 287 3.64 -26.12 6.99
CA PHE A 287 4.80 -25.24 7.09
C PHE A 287 4.34 -23.79 6.91
N VAL A 288 3.68 -23.26 7.95
CA VAL A 288 3.04 -21.95 7.93
C VAL A 288 3.89 -20.92 8.66
N ASN A 289 3.98 -19.72 8.10
CA ASN A 289 4.49 -18.52 8.78
C ASN A 289 4.07 -17.25 8.01
N ALA A 290 4.25 -16.07 8.60
CA ALA A 290 4.22 -14.79 7.89
C ALA A 290 5.41 -14.70 6.90
N ALA A 291 5.25 -14.08 5.74
CA ALA A 291 6.28 -14.02 4.70
C ALA A 291 7.59 -13.38 5.22
N THR A 292 7.48 -12.27 5.94
CA THR A 292 8.63 -11.56 6.55
C THR A 292 9.36 -12.37 7.63
N HIS A 293 8.73 -13.42 8.16
CA HIS A 293 9.32 -14.29 9.18
C HIS A 293 9.57 -15.73 8.69
N MET A 294 9.16 -16.08 7.47
CA MET A 294 9.31 -17.43 6.93
C MET A 294 10.72 -17.68 6.38
N LEU A 295 11.36 -16.68 5.77
CA LEU A 295 12.65 -16.85 5.10
C LEU A 295 13.68 -15.84 5.63
N ARG A 296 14.90 -16.31 5.87
CA ARG A 296 16.07 -15.45 6.09
C ARG A 296 17.22 -15.90 5.20
N ALA A 297 17.83 -14.94 4.50
CA ALA A 297 18.98 -15.17 3.63
C ALA A 297 20.25 -14.65 4.31
N TYR A 298 21.36 -15.37 4.13
CA TYR A 298 22.65 -15.03 4.71
C TYR A 298 23.76 -15.13 3.66
N ASP A 299 24.76 -14.27 3.79
CA ASP A 299 25.96 -14.31 2.95
C ASP A 299 26.99 -15.34 3.43
N ALA A 300 28.13 -15.43 2.76
CA ALA A 300 29.19 -16.39 3.09
C ALA A 300 29.86 -16.14 4.46
N SER A 301 29.74 -14.93 5.02
CA SER A 301 30.22 -14.60 6.37
C SER A 301 29.23 -14.97 7.47
N GLY A 302 28.00 -15.34 7.08
CA GLY A 302 26.89 -15.59 8.00
C GLY A 302 26.13 -14.31 8.39
N ALA A 303 26.40 -13.18 7.74
CA ALA A 303 25.63 -11.96 7.94
C ALA A 303 24.28 -12.08 7.24
N ALA A 304 23.21 -11.61 7.90
CA ALA A 304 21.88 -11.57 7.30
C ALA A 304 21.87 -10.57 6.14
N ILE A 305 21.25 -10.97 5.03
CA ILE A 305 21.05 -10.10 3.87
C ILE A 305 19.68 -9.47 4.03
N GLU A 306 19.64 -8.15 4.13
CA GLU A 306 18.40 -7.39 4.19
C GLU A 306 17.63 -7.47 2.87
N GLY A 307 16.30 -7.55 2.98
CA GLY A 307 15.44 -7.67 1.81
C GLY A 307 13.97 -7.60 2.13
N VAL A 308 13.17 -7.84 1.11
CA VAL A 308 11.70 -7.92 1.16
C VAL A 308 11.23 -9.24 0.57
N TYR A 309 9.97 -9.57 0.87
CA TYR A 309 9.46 -10.92 0.70
C TYR A 309 8.20 -10.94 -0.15
N SER A 310 7.95 -12.08 -0.80
CA SER A 310 6.67 -12.37 -1.44
C SER A 310 6.24 -13.79 -1.14
N ASN A 311 5.01 -13.98 -0.66
CA ASN A 311 4.38 -15.29 -0.53
C ASN A 311 3.37 -15.56 -1.65
N GLY A 312 3.43 -14.77 -2.74
CA GLY A 312 2.48 -14.83 -3.85
C GLY A 312 1.16 -14.12 -3.63
N SER A 313 0.96 -13.50 -2.45
CA SER A 313 -0.13 -12.55 -2.24
C SER A 313 0.10 -11.26 -3.02
N ALA A 314 -1.01 -10.60 -3.34
CA ALA A 314 -1.04 -9.23 -3.83
C ALA A 314 -2.36 -8.58 -3.42
N ILE A 315 -2.36 -7.25 -3.25
CA ILE A 315 -3.58 -6.47 -3.07
C ILE A 315 -4.29 -6.33 -4.41
N TYR A 316 -3.57 -5.85 -5.42
CA TYR A 316 -4.04 -5.68 -6.79
C TYR A 316 -3.31 -6.66 -7.72
N ASN A 317 -3.91 -6.97 -8.87
CA ASN A 317 -3.39 -7.96 -9.81
C ASN A 317 -3.14 -9.36 -9.20
N ALA A 318 -3.81 -9.72 -8.10
CA ALA A 318 -3.69 -11.04 -7.48
C ALA A 318 -3.99 -12.19 -8.46
N GLU A 319 -4.84 -11.93 -9.46
CA GLU A 319 -5.12 -12.89 -10.53
C GLU A 319 -3.96 -13.10 -11.52
N GLN A 320 -3.05 -12.14 -11.65
CA GLN A 320 -1.90 -12.20 -12.54
C GLN A 320 -0.62 -12.69 -11.86
N ALA A 321 -0.48 -12.48 -10.55
CA ALA A 321 0.68 -12.92 -9.77
C ALA A 321 1.05 -14.38 -10.15
N ASN A 322 2.22 -14.64 -10.68
CA ASN A 322 2.60 -15.99 -11.10
C ASN A 322 4.10 -16.04 -11.36
N PHE A 323 4.88 -16.69 -10.48
CA PHE A 323 6.33 -16.73 -10.68
C PHE A 323 6.76 -17.44 -11.97
N ARG A 324 5.93 -18.36 -12.51
CA ARG A 324 6.28 -19.18 -13.68
C ARG A 324 6.10 -18.42 -14.98
N THR A 325 4.99 -17.69 -15.11
CA THR A 325 4.60 -17.05 -16.39
C THR A 325 4.62 -15.52 -16.33
N TRP A 326 4.73 -14.94 -15.15
CA TRP A 326 4.67 -13.51 -14.89
C TRP A 326 5.64 -13.13 -13.77
N GLY A 327 5.21 -12.46 -12.71
CA GLY A 327 6.05 -12.12 -11.56
C GLY A 327 5.31 -12.13 -10.23
N LEU A 328 5.98 -11.64 -9.20
CA LEU A 328 5.48 -11.58 -7.82
C LEU A 328 5.48 -10.14 -7.29
N MET A 329 4.72 -9.88 -6.23
CA MET A 329 4.62 -8.56 -5.60
C MET A 329 5.43 -8.56 -4.31
N TYR A 330 6.25 -7.53 -4.13
CA TYR A 330 7.14 -7.33 -2.99
C TYR A 330 6.80 -6.01 -2.29
N ASP A 331 7.02 -5.96 -0.98
CA ASP A 331 6.87 -4.75 -0.14
C ASP A 331 5.56 -4.00 -0.42
N HIS A 332 4.44 -4.69 -0.22
CA HIS A 332 3.09 -4.19 -0.51
C HIS A 332 2.15 -4.34 0.70
N GLY A 333 2.71 -4.33 1.92
CA GLY A 333 1.98 -4.36 3.20
C GLY A 333 1.32 -5.70 3.57
N TYR A 334 1.51 -6.74 2.76
CA TYR A 334 0.93 -8.07 2.98
C TYR A 334 1.98 -9.11 3.41
N GLY A 335 3.20 -8.70 3.75
CA GLY A 335 4.27 -9.55 4.23
C GLY A 335 3.95 -10.26 5.55
N LEU A 336 3.05 -9.69 6.37
CA LEU A 336 2.52 -10.35 7.57
C LEU A 336 1.37 -11.33 7.28
N ARG A 337 0.89 -11.43 6.03
CA ARG A 337 -0.07 -12.45 5.66
C ARG A 337 0.60 -13.81 5.71
N THR A 338 -0.03 -14.76 6.40
CA THR A 338 0.50 -16.11 6.50
C THR A 338 0.37 -16.86 5.18
N GLY A 339 1.41 -17.63 4.83
CA GLY A 339 1.39 -18.59 3.73
C GLY A 339 1.87 -19.95 4.20
N SER A 340 1.62 -21.00 3.41
CA SER A 340 2.15 -22.34 3.64
C SER A 340 3.08 -22.74 2.51
N LEU A 341 4.32 -23.11 2.86
CA LEU A 341 5.36 -23.46 1.89
C LEU A 341 5.14 -24.84 1.26
N ASP A 342 4.60 -25.78 2.02
CA ASP A 342 4.34 -27.16 1.62
C ASP A 342 2.95 -27.33 0.99
N THR A 343 2.60 -26.49 0.02
CA THR A 343 1.40 -26.63 -0.81
C THR A 343 1.78 -26.67 -2.29
N SER A 344 0.84 -26.99 -3.18
CA SER A 344 1.15 -27.03 -4.60
C SER A 344 1.50 -25.64 -5.11
N ASN A 345 2.50 -25.59 -5.98
CA ASN A 345 2.92 -24.38 -6.67
C ASN A 345 2.43 -24.32 -8.13
N ALA A 346 1.50 -25.21 -8.51
CA ALA A 346 0.96 -25.31 -9.86
C ALA A 346 0.31 -23.99 -10.34
N SER A 347 -0.28 -23.22 -9.42
CA SER A 347 -0.87 -21.90 -9.69
C SER A 347 0.19 -20.82 -9.97
N GLY A 348 1.44 -21.03 -9.55
CA GLY A 348 2.47 -20.01 -9.53
C GLY A 348 2.31 -18.95 -8.42
N LYS A 349 1.33 -19.11 -7.51
CA LYS A 349 0.97 -18.14 -6.46
C LYS A 349 1.07 -18.69 -5.04
N THR A 350 1.14 -20.00 -4.89
CA THR A 350 1.07 -20.71 -3.61
C THR A 350 2.26 -21.63 -3.45
N GLY A 351 2.48 -22.16 -2.24
CA GLY A 351 3.57 -23.09 -1.98
C GLY A 351 4.95 -22.47 -2.16
N LEU A 352 5.09 -21.16 -1.94
CA LEU A 352 6.31 -20.42 -2.22
C LEU A 352 6.61 -19.37 -1.16
N ILE A 353 7.89 -19.04 -1.06
CA ILE A 353 8.39 -17.81 -0.44
C ILE A 353 9.52 -17.28 -1.32
N ALA A 354 9.42 -16.02 -1.71
CA ALA A 354 10.40 -15.33 -2.53
C ALA A 354 11.04 -14.18 -1.75
N PHE A 355 12.25 -13.83 -2.15
CA PHE A 355 13.13 -12.87 -1.52
C PHE A 355 13.82 -12.05 -2.60
N THR A 356 13.89 -10.75 -2.37
CA THR A 356 14.78 -9.85 -3.09
C THR A 356 15.50 -8.95 -2.10
N ARG A 357 16.74 -8.58 -2.44
CA ARG A 357 17.62 -7.79 -1.57
C ARG A 357 17.18 -6.34 -1.52
N GLY A 358 17.49 -5.69 -0.41
CA GLY A 358 17.26 -4.26 -0.22
C GLY A 358 15.80 -3.90 0.07
N LYS A 359 15.57 -2.59 0.13
CA LYS A 359 14.27 -1.94 0.37
C LYS A 359 14.06 -0.89 -0.71
N ALA A 360 12.82 -0.41 -0.87
CA ALA A 360 12.60 0.78 -1.68
C ALA A 360 13.25 2.00 -1.00
N GLU A 361 13.90 2.85 -1.80
CA GLU A 361 14.45 4.12 -1.29
C GLU A 361 13.34 5.07 -0.82
N HIS A 362 12.24 5.04 -1.55
CA HIS A 362 11.08 5.90 -1.37
C HIS A 362 9.80 5.05 -1.42
N LEU A 363 8.85 5.32 -0.52
CA LEU A 363 7.48 4.86 -0.72
C LEU A 363 6.82 5.72 -1.79
N GLY A 364 5.92 5.19 -2.60
CA GLY A 364 5.06 6.01 -3.47
C GLY A 364 3.95 6.67 -2.64
N ALA A 365 4.33 7.53 -1.70
CA ALA A 365 3.45 8.39 -0.90
C ALA A 365 4.21 9.70 -0.60
N PRO A 366 3.61 10.89 -0.76
CA PRO A 366 4.31 12.17 -0.59
C PRO A 366 4.64 12.44 0.88
N CYS A 367 5.77 13.10 1.15
CA CYS A 367 6.15 13.52 2.49
C CYS A 367 5.53 14.89 2.82
N GLU A 368 4.60 14.92 3.76
CA GLU A 368 3.88 16.11 4.24
C GLU A 368 4.80 17.21 4.82
N THR A 369 6.02 16.86 5.21
CA THR A 369 6.97 17.83 5.76
C THR A 369 7.63 18.65 4.66
N GLU A 370 7.68 18.13 3.43
CA GLU A 370 8.21 18.84 2.28
C GLU A 370 7.32 20.05 1.92
N PRO A 371 7.86 21.27 1.86
CA PRO A 371 7.07 22.46 1.52
C PRO A 371 6.41 22.37 0.14
N LEU A 372 7.10 21.78 -0.84
CA LEU A 372 6.56 21.60 -2.20
C LEU A 372 5.38 20.62 -2.24
N VAL A 373 5.39 19.58 -1.39
CA VAL A 373 4.25 18.66 -1.26
C VAL A 373 3.04 19.38 -0.69
N ARG A 374 3.23 20.17 0.38
CA ARG A 374 2.13 20.96 0.97
C ARG A 374 1.58 21.99 0.00
N GLN A 375 2.43 22.67 -0.77
CA GLN A 375 1.97 23.59 -1.81
C GLN A 375 1.17 22.86 -2.88
N TYR A 376 1.67 21.72 -3.37
CA TYR A 376 0.95 20.89 -4.34
C TYR A 376 -0.44 20.47 -3.82
N TRP A 377 -0.53 20.04 -2.56
CA TRP A 377 -1.81 19.70 -1.94
C TRP A 377 -2.76 20.90 -1.83
N LEU A 378 -2.27 22.08 -1.48
CA LEU A 378 -3.08 23.30 -1.45
C LEU A 378 -3.59 23.67 -2.84
N ASP A 379 -2.78 23.45 -3.88
CA ASP A 379 -3.21 23.67 -5.28
C ASP A 379 -4.33 22.69 -5.66
N GLN A 380 -4.29 21.42 -5.22
CA GLN A 380 -5.38 20.46 -5.42
C GLN A 380 -6.66 20.88 -4.67
N VAL A 381 -6.53 21.33 -3.42
CA VAL A 381 -7.64 21.87 -2.62
C VAL A 381 -8.28 23.05 -3.35
N GLN A 382 -7.48 23.99 -3.85
CA GLN A 382 -7.99 25.13 -4.60
C GLN A 382 -8.71 24.70 -5.88
N ALA A 383 -8.16 23.74 -6.63
CA ALA A 383 -8.77 23.21 -7.84
C ALA A 383 -10.15 22.57 -7.57
N ILE A 384 -10.32 21.86 -6.44
CA ILE A 384 -11.63 21.35 -5.99
C ILE A 384 -12.57 22.53 -5.71
N LEU A 385 -12.13 23.51 -4.94
CA LEU A 385 -12.94 24.65 -4.53
C LEU A 385 -13.36 25.56 -5.70
N ASP A 386 -12.58 25.63 -6.76
CA ASP A 386 -12.87 26.39 -7.98
C ASP A 386 -14.00 25.77 -8.83
N THR A 387 -14.33 24.49 -8.60
CA THR A 387 -15.49 23.84 -9.22
C THR A 387 -16.84 24.34 -8.67
N GLY A 388 -16.81 25.07 -7.56
CA GLY A 388 -18.00 25.48 -6.82
C GLY A 388 -18.42 24.51 -5.71
N ALA A 389 -17.61 23.47 -5.44
CA ALA A 389 -17.84 22.56 -4.32
C ALA A 389 -18.01 23.30 -2.98
N ASP A 390 -18.88 22.76 -2.11
CA ASP A 390 -19.20 23.31 -0.80
C ASP A 390 -18.04 23.15 0.21
N GLY A 391 -17.08 22.30 -0.12
CA GLY A 391 -15.92 22.04 0.71
C GLY A 391 -15.02 20.94 0.18
N VAL A 392 -14.03 20.60 1.01
CA VAL A 392 -13.11 19.47 0.78
C VAL A 392 -13.20 18.51 1.96
N GLU A 393 -13.25 17.22 1.68
CA GLU A 393 -13.07 16.17 2.66
C GLU A 393 -11.69 15.55 2.51
N PHE A 394 -10.98 15.31 3.61
CA PHE A 394 -9.68 14.64 3.56
C PHE A 394 -9.82 13.17 3.94
N ARG A 395 -9.22 12.29 3.14
CA ARG A 395 -9.08 10.87 3.45
C ARG A 395 -7.60 10.50 3.48
N ILE A 396 -7.15 10.06 4.66
CA ILE A 396 -5.74 9.66 4.89
C ILE A 396 -5.47 8.28 4.27
N GLU A 397 -6.44 7.38 4.37
CA GLU A 397 -6.39 6.08 3.72
C GLU A 397 -6.26 6.25 2.21
N ASN A 398 -5.28 5.59 1.63
CA ASN A 398 -4.96 5.63 0.22
C ASN A 398 -4.70 4.21 -0.28
N HIS A 399 -4.77 4.04 -1.60
CA HIS A 399 -4.45 2.79 -2.26
C HIS A 399 -2.97 2.67 -2.59
N SER A 400 -2.17 3.67 -2.22
CA SER A 400 -0.77 3.81 -2.59
C SER A 400 0.14 3.07 -1.65
N THR A 401 1.22 2.56 -2.23
CA THR A 401 2.44 2.01 -1.62
C THR A 401 2.34 1.69 -0.13
N HIS A 402 1.73 0.55 0.14
CA HIS A 402 1.85 -0.12 1.42
C HIS A 402 3.26 -0.68 1.56
N THR A 403 3.78 -0.78 2.78
CA THR A 403 5.07 -1.42 3.04
C THR A 403 4.96 -2.42 4.17
N ASP A 404 5.79 -3.46 4.12
CA ASP A 404 5.92 -4.45 5.18
C ASP A 404 6.79 -3.94 6.35
N PHE A 405 7.42 -2.77 6.21
CA PHE A 405 8.42 -2.21 7.14
C PHE A 405 8.15 -0.73 7.47
N PRO A 406 6.94 -0.35 7.92
CA PRO A 406 6.53 1.05 8.07
C PRO A 406 7.44 1.86 9.02
N GLU A 407 8.07 1.23 10.00
CA GLU A 407 9.00 1.86 10.96
C GLU A 407 10.33 2.31 10.34
N GLU A 408 10.66 1.82 9.14
CA GLU A 408 11.88 2.15 8.42
C GLU A 408 11.73 3.36 7.50
N TYR A 409 10.54 3.95 7.39
CA TYR A 409 10.24 5.05 6.48
C TYR A 409 9.77 6.32 7.22
N GLY A 410 9.90 7.48 6.56
CA GLY A 410 9.58 8.80 7.14
C GLY A 410 10.81 9.65 7.52
N TYR A 411 12.00 9.26 7.06
CA TYR A 411 13.26 9.86 7.48
C TYR A 411 13.81 10.88 6.48
N ASN A 412 12.92 11.55 5.74
CA ASN A 412 13.30 12.63 4.86
C ASN A 412 14.20 13.64 5.58
N GLN A 413 15.19 14.21 4.88
CA GLN A 413 16.12 15.15 5.50
C GLN A 413 15.39 16.36 6.14
N VAL A 414 14.28 16.81 5.53
CA VAL A 414 13.44 17.87 6.11
C VAL A 414 12.83 17.47 7.45
N VAL A 415 12.45 16.19 7.64
CA VAL A 415 11.94 15.66 8.90
C VAL A 415 13.05 15.62 9.94
N LEU A 416 14.23 15.10 9.57
CA LEU A 416 15.38 15.02 10.46
C LEU A 416 15.78 16.39 11.00
N ASN A 417 15.72 17.43 10.17
CA ASN A 417 16.03 18.80 10.55
C ASN A 417 15.05 19.40 11.59
N LEU A 418 13.87 18.78 11.79
CA LEU A 418 12.87 19.21 12.77
C LEU A 418 12.99 18.49 14.12
N LEU A 419 13.88 17.49 14.22
CA LEU A 419 14.06 16.73 15.45
C LEU A 419 14.97 17.46 16.43
N ASP A 420 14.73 17.27 17.73
CA ASP A 420 15.59 17.79 18.80
C ASP A 420 16.99 17.14 18.79
N ASP A 421 17.07 15.85 18.43
CA ASP A 421 18.31 15.11 18.23
C ASP A 421 18.30 14.37 16.88
N PRO A 422 18.67 15.06 15.77
CA PRO A 422 18.72 14.46 14.45
C PRO A 422 19.72 13.31 14.30
N ALA A 423 20.70 13.19 15.21
CA ALA A 423 21.69 12.11 15.18
C ALA A 423 21.12 10.79 15.71
N HIS A 424 20.04 10.83 16.50
CA HIS A 424 19.38 9.66 17.07
C HIS A 424 17.86 9.77 16.87
N PRO A 425 17.36 9.73 15.63
CA PRO A 425 15.94 9.86 15.35
C PRO A 425 15.17 8.72 16.02
N THR A 426 14.07 9.07 16.70
CA THR A 426 13.14 8.09 17.27
C THR A 426 11.88 8.03 16.42
N THR A 427 11.24 6.86 16.32
CA THR A 427 9.97 6.71 15.61
C THR A 427 8.90 7.69 16.11
N ALA A 428 8.87 7.96 17.42
CA ALA A 428 7.95 8.93 18.00
C ALA A 428 8.26 10.36 17.57
N GLY A 429 9.54 10.75 17.51
CA GLY A 429 9.96 12.05 17.01
C GLY A 429 9.62 12.26 15.53
N ILE A 430 9.90 11.24 14.70
CA ILE A 430 9.53 11.23 13.27
C ILE A 430 8.02 11.38 13.10
N ALA A 431 7.23 10.56 13.79
CA ALA A 431 5.77 10.62 13.73
C ALA A 431 5.23 11.98 14.17
N LYS A 432 5.82 12.58 15.22
CA LYS A 432 5.42 13.92 15.69
C LYS A 432 5.71 14.99 14.64
N ALA A 433 6.94 15.08 14.14
CA ALA A 433 7.34 16.11 13.17
C ALA A 433 6.46 16.06 11.91
N ARG A 434 6.21 14.86 11.41
CA ARG A 434 5.31 14.59 10.28
C ARG A 434 3.86 14.95 10.58
N GLY A 435 3.33 14.52 11.74
CA GLY A 435 1.97 14.83 12.16
C GLY A 435 1.72 16.34 12.37
N ASP A 436 2.70 17.07 12.90
CA ASP A 436 2.64 18.53 13.03
C ASP A 436 2.57 19.18 11.63
N ALA A 437 3.41 18.76 10.69
CA ALA A 437 3.41 19.29 9.32
C ALA A 437 2.09 19.02 8.58
N TYR A 438 1.49 17.84 8.75
CA TYR A 438 0.16 17.54 8.23
C TYR A 438 -0.92 18.42 8.86
N THR A 439 -0.84 18.66 10.17
CA THR A 439 -1.76 19.55 10.88
C THR A 439 -1.66 20.99 10.37
N ASP A 440 -0.44 21.49 10.15
CA ASP A 440 -0.21 22.82 9.57
C ASP A 440 -0.81 22.94 8.17
N PHE A 441 -0.69 21.90 7.34
CA PHE A 441 -1.36 21.84 6.05
C PHE A 441 -2.89 21.95 6.19
N LEU A 442 -3.50 21.18 7.10
CA LEU A 442 -4.95 21.23 7.33
C LEU A 442 -5.42 22.60 7.85
N ILE A 443 -4.59 23.30 8.63
CA ILE A 443 -4.86 24.67 9.06
C ILE A 443 -4.80 25.63 7.87
N ALA A 444 -3.79 25.50 6.99
CA ALA A 444 -3.64 26.34 5.81
C ALA A 444 -4.73 26.11 4.76
N ALA A 445 -5.32 24.91 4.71
CA ALA A 445 -6.42 24.58 3.81
C ALA A 445 -7.78 25.18 4.22
N LYS A 446 -7.95 25.56 5.50
CA LYS A 446 -9.16 26.18 6.05
C LYS A 446 -9.26 27.67 5.72
#